data_AF-A0A7Z2K292-F1
#
_entry.id   AF-A0A7Z2K292-F1
#
_cell.length_a   1.000
_cell.length_b   1.000
_cell.length_c   1.000
_cell.angle_alpha   90.00
_cell.angle_beta   90.00
_cell.angle_gamma   90.00
#
_symmetry.space_group_name_H-M   'P 1'
#
loop_
_entity.id
_entity.type
_entity.pdbx_description
1 polymer ?
#
loop_
_entity_poly.entity_id
_entity_poly.type
_entity_poly.pdbx_seq_one_letter_code
_entity_poly.pdbx_strand_id
1 'polypeptide(L)' 'MTKGKERIRFDCTGAFSEPHIYKCSECDHEFRGIIASDKKTDHQLNCPHCSVEETIISQPTQFEVIGVIENAS' A
#
# COMPACT_ATOMS: atom_id res chain seq x y z
N MET A 1 -10.45 -13.59 -23.91
CA MET A 1 -9.22 -13.55 -23.10
C MET A 1 -9.07 -12.14 -22.54
N THR A 2 -9.29 -11.94 -21.25
CA THR A 2 -8.97 -10.66 -20.60
C THR A 2 -7.46 -10.59 -20.46
N LYS A 3 -6.80 -9.67 -21.19
CA LYS A 3 -5.41 -9.32 -20.89
C LYS A 3 -5.43 -8.65 -19.51
N GLY A 4 -4.96 -9.36 -18.48
CA GLY A 4 -4.87 -8.79 -17.13
C GLY A 4 -4.01 -7.53 -17.19
N LYS A 5 -4.56 -6.40 -16.75
CA LYS A 5 -3.91 -5.08 -16.81
C LYS A 5 -2.94 -4.84 -15.65
N GLU A 6 -3.05 -5.64 -14.59
CA GLU A 6 -2.26 -5.51 -13.37
C GLU A 6 -1.72 -6.87 -12.97
N ARG A 7 -0.53 -6.87 -12.36
CA ARG A 7 0.12 -8.02 -11.71
C ARG A 7 0.43 -7.64 -10.27
N ILE A 8 0.22 -8.57 -9.35
CA ILE A 8 0.58 -8.41 -7.95
C ILE A 8 1.83 -9.25 -7.71
N ARG A 9 2.90 -8.61 -7.27
CA ARG A 9 4.12 -9.28 -6.80
C ARG A 9 4.01 -9.48 -5.29
N PHE A 10 4.20 -10.72 -4.86
CA PHE A 10 4.33 -11.08 -3.45
C PHE A 10 5.81 -11.13 -3.07
N ASP A 11 6.12 -11.11 -1.77
CA ASP A 11 7.48 -11.25 -1.22
C ASP A 11 8.49 -10.17 -1.64
N CYS A 12 8.01 -8.96 -1.96
CA CYS A 12 8.86 -7.80 -2.23
C CYS A 12 8.28 -6.53 -1.59
N THR A 13 9.15 -5.60 -1.18
CA THR A 13 8.76 -4.37 -0.47
C THR A 13 8.30 -3.24 -1.40
N GLY A 14 8.75 -3.21 -2.66
CA GLY A 14 8.50 -2.10 -3.58
C GLY A 14 9.12 -0.78 -3.13
N ALA A 15 8.92 0.29 -3.90
CA ALA A 15 9.24 1.67 -3.56
C ALA A 15 7.97 2.40 -3.08
N PHE A 16 8.06 3.34 -2.12
CA PHE A 16 6.88 4.03 -1.56
C PHE A 16 5.94 4.71 -2.56
N SER A 17 6.43 5.06 -3.74
CA SER A 17 5.64 5.62 -4.84
C SER A 17 4.87 4.57 -5.65
N GLU A 18 5.16 3.29 -5.49
CA GLU A 18 4.42 2.20 -6.11
C GLU A 18 3.10 1.95 -5.35
N PRO A 19 2.05 1.49 -6.04
CA PRO A 19 0.86 0.99 -5.38
C PRO A 19 1.12 -0.35 -4.71
N HIS A 20 0.64 -0.49 -3.48
CA HIS A 20 0.77 -1.70 -2.67
C HIS A 20 -0.59 -2.20 -2.22
N ILE A 21 -0.62 -3.45 -1.79
CA ILE A 21 -1.65 -4.03 -0.93
C ILE A 21 -1.10 -4.04 0.49
N TYR A 22 -1.83 -3.38 1.39
CA TYR A 22 -1.54 -3.31 2.80
C TYR A 22 -2.51 -4.18 3.58
N LYS A 23 -2.02 -4.78 4.67
CA LYS A 23 -2.85 -5.41 5.70
C LYS A 23 -2.75 -4.60 6.98
N CYS A 24 -3.89 -4.18 7.51
CA CYS A 24 -3.96 -3.43 8.77
C CYS A 24 -3.71 -4.36 9.98
N SER A 25 -2.74 -4.03 10.82
CA SER A 25 -2.44 -4.81 12.04
C SER A 25 -3.56 -4.77 13.09
N GLU A 26 -4.37 -3.71 13.12
CA GLU A 26 -5.45 -3.55 14.11
C GLU A 26 -6.74 -4.34 13.80
N CYS A 27 -7.05 -4.54 12.52
CA CYS A 27 -8.35 -5.13 12.11
C CYS A 27 -8.25 -6.16 10.99
N ASP A 28 -7.04 -6.56 10.60
CA ASP A 28 -6.74 -7.51 9.52
C ASP A 28 -7.30 -7.14 8.13
N HIS A 29 -7.85 -5.94 7.95
CA HIS A 29 -8.39 -5.50 6.67
C HIS A 29 -7.29 -5.30 5.63
N GLU A 30 -7.48 -5.88 4.45
CA GLU A 30 -6.58 -5.76 3.31
C GLU A 30 -7.09 -4.69 2.33
N PHE A 31 -6.23 -3.76 1.92
CA PHE A 31 -6.61 -2.65 1.05
C PHE A 31 -5.47 -2.16 0.15
N ARG A 32 -5.83 -1.49 -0.95
CA ARG A 32 -4.88 -0.86 -1.87
C ARG A 32 -4.50 0.54 -1.37
N GLY A 33 -3.23 0.90 -1.40
CA GLY A 33 -2.74 2.24 -1.06
C GLY A 33 -1.43 2.63 -1.76
N ILE A 34 -1.05 3.90 -1.66
CA ILE A 34 0.25 4.46 -2.11
C ILE A 34 0.73 5.44 -1.02
N ILE A 35 2.02 5.45 -0.68
CA ILE A 35 2.60 6.28 0.40
C ILE A 35 3.02 7.70 -0.09
N ALA A 36 3.01 7.97 -1.40
CA ALA A 36 3.45 9.24 -2.03
C ALA A 36 2.50 9.60 -3.21
N SER A 37 2.25 10.85 -3.64
CA SER A 37 2.94 12.13 -3.45
C SER A 37 2.09 13.25 -4.08
N ASP A 38 1.45 14.11 -3.29
CA ASP A 38 1.00 15.43 -3.76
C ASP A 38 1.55 16.52 -2.86
N LYS A 39 2.85 16.84 -3.06
CA LYS A 39 3.60 18.07 -2.71
C LYS A 39 3.38 18.78 -1.35
N LYS A 40 2.65 18.22 -0.40
CA LYS A 40 2.42 18.79 0.93
C LYS A 40 2.35 17.66 1.96
N THR A 41 3.55 17.31 2.41
CA THR A 41 3.91 17.12 3.82
C THR A 41 3.59 15.87 4.60
N ASP A 42 2.77 14.89 4.21
CA ASP A 42 2.70 13.66 5.03
C ASP A 42 2.54 12.39 4.19
N HIS A 43 3.53 11.50 4.32
CA HIS A 43 3.52 10.13 3.83
C HIS A 43 2.55 9.30 4.67
N GLN A 44 1.25 9.58 4.60
CA GLN A 44 0.28 8.98 5.50
C GLN A 44 -0.46 7.80 4.86
N LEU A 45 -0.66 6.73 5.64
CA LEU A 45 -1.57 5.64 5.33
C LEU A 45 -2.75 5.66 6.29
N ASN A 46 -3.93 5.31 5.78
CA ASN A 46 -5.15 5.19 6.57
C ASN A 46 -5.88 3.88 6.21
N CYS A 47 -6.31 3.14 7.22
CA CYS A 47 -7.15 1.96 7.02
C CYS A 47 -8.59 2.39 6.70
N PRO A 48 -9.16 2.01 5.54
CA PRO A 48 -10.53 2.38 5.19
C PRO A 48 -11.60 1.69 6.05
N HIS A 49 -11.23 0.71 6.88
CA HIS A 49 -12.15 -0.06 7.71
C HIS A 49 -12.24 0.45 9.15
N CYS A 50 -11.09 0.63 9.83
CA CYS A 50 -11.03 1.05 11.23
C CYS A 50 -10.51 2.48 11.42
N SER A 51 -10.18 3.17 10.33
CA SER A 51 -9.67 4.55 10.33
C SER A 51 -8.35 4.76 11.09
N VAL A 52 -7.62 3.69 11.44
CA VAL A 52 -6.27 3.82 11.98
C VAL A 52 -5.37 4.50 10.95
N GLU A 53 -4.52 5.41 11.41
CA GLU A 53 -3.65 6.22 10.57
C GLU A 53 -2.18 6.13 11.02
N GLU A 54 -1.27 6.11 10.05
CA GLU A 54 0.17 6.07 10.31
C GLU A 54 0.91 7.02 9.37
N THR A 55 1.76 7.89 9.93
CA THR A 55 2.72 8.70 9.16
C THR A 55 4.01 7.91 8.92
N ILE A 56 4.33 7.67 7.66
CA ILE A 56 5.42 6.81 7.21
C ILE A 56 6.68 7.63 6.94
N ILE A 57 7.64 7.58 7.87
CA ILE A 57 8.95 8.24 7.69
C ILE A 57 9.91 7.34 6.91
N SER A 58 9.88 6.04 7.19
CA SER A 58 10.82 5.07 6.63
C SER A 58 10.19 3.73 6.28
N GLN A 59 9.32 3.17 7.11
CA GLN A 59 8.56 1.94 6.83
C GLN A 59 7.29 1.93 7.69
N PRO A 60 6.17 1.37 7.19
CA PRO A 60 4.97 1.20 7.99
C PRO A 60 5.19 0.17 9.10
N THR A 61 4.57 0.43 10.25
CA THR A 61 4.57 -0.41 11.45
C THR A 61 3.17 -0.92 11.77
N GLN A 62 2.13 -0.18 11.41
CA GLN A 62 0.72 -0.55 11.55
C GLN A 62 0.14 -1.22 10.30
N PHE A 63 0.88 -1.17 9.19
CA PHE A 63 0.47 -1.72 7.91
C PHE A 63 1.53 -2.68 7.36
N GLU A 64 1.21 -3.96 7.27
CA GLU A 64 2.06 -4.95 6.61
C GLU A 64 1.92 -4.81 5.09
N VAL A 65 3.04 -4.75 4.37
CA VAL A 65 3.04 -4.80 2.91
C VAL A 65 2.91 -6.25 2.48
N ILE A 66 1.74 -6.63 1.95
CA ILE A 66 1.46 -8.01 1.49
C ILE A 66 1.50 -8.16 -0.03
N GLY A 67 1.65 -7.06 -0.79
CA GLY A 67 1.89 -7.13 -2.22
C GLY A 67 2.22 -5.78 -2.86
N VAL A 68 2.93 -5.81 -3.98
CA VAL A 68 3.23 -4.65 -4.83
C VAL A 68 2.46 -4.79 -6.14
N ILE A 69 1.74 -3.75 -6.55
CA ILE A 69 0.94 -3.73 -7.78
C ILE A 69 1.78 -3.15 -8.91
N GLU A 70 1.97 -3.92 -9.98
CA GLU A 70 2.60 -3.49 -11.21
C GLU A 70 1.58 -3.45 -12.35
N ASN A 71 1.67 -2.42 -13.21
CA ASN A 71 0.92 -2.41 -14.45
C ASN A 71 1.58 -3.39 -15.45
N ALA A 72 0.80 -4.35 -15.95
CA ALA A 72 1.27 -5.28 -16.96
C ALA A 72 0.94 -4.70 -18.35
N SER A 73 2.00 -4.28 -19.05
CA SER A 73 1.97 -3.82 -20.45
C SER A 73 1.59 -4.92 -21.43
#